data_AF-A0A388PH49-F1
#
_entry.id   AF-A0A388PH49-F1
#
_cell.length_a   1.000
_cell.length_b   1.000
_cell.length_c   1.000
_cell.angle_alpha   90.00
_cell.angle_beta   90.00
_cell.angle_gamma   90.00
#
_symmetry.space_group_name_H-M   'P 1'
#
loop_
_entity.id
_entity.type
_entity.pdbx_description
1 polymer ?
#
loop_
_entity_poly.entity_id
_entity_poly.type
_entity_poly.pdbx_seq_one_letter_code
_entity_poly.pdbx_strand_id
1 'polypeptide(L)'
;MLAVGSLPGFDPTTAGAGLKDATRIAAGEENLWVGILLANAPHVIAGLRAAEEQTAQLRKALEAGDAEKVRQLLAEARVLRQSLDRQV
;
A
#
# COMPACT_ATOMS: atom_id res chain seq x y z
N MET A 1 2.32 10.22 7.37
CA MET A 1 2.28 9.59 6.03
C MET A 1 3.70 9.45 5.53
N LEU A 2 4.06 8.32 4.94
CA LEU A 2 5.39 8.16 4.34
C LEU A 2 5.53 9.20 3.23
N ALA A 3 6.44 10.16 3.40
CA ALA A 3 6.80 11.09 2.34
C ALA A 3 7.56 10.28 1.29
N VAL A 4 6.85 9.76 0.30
CA VAL A 4 7.40 8.95 -0.81
C VAL A 4 8.58 9.66 -1.49
N GLY A 5 8.63 10.99 -1.41
CA GLY A 5 9.71 11.85 -1.88
C GLY A 5 11.11 11.54 -1.34
N SER A 6 11.24 10.89 -0.18
CA SER A 6 12.56 10.57 0.40
C SER A 6 13.04 9.16 0.05
N LEU A 7 12.31 8.39 -0.77
CA LEU A 7 12.69 7.04 -1.12
C LEU A 7 13.83 7.03 -2.16
N PRO A 8 14.81 6.11 -2.05
CA PRO A 8 15.86 5.96 -3.06
C PRO A 8 15.28 5.73 -4.45
N GLY A 9 15.74 6.49 -5.45
CA GLY A 9 15.29 6.35 -6.84
C GLY A 9 13.93 6.97 -7.14
N PHE A 10 13.31 7.69 -6.19
CA PHE A 10 12.09 8.44 -6.46
C PHE A 10 12.37 9.68 -7.33
N ASP A 11 11.67 9.77 -8.45
CA ASP A 11 11.61 10.97 -9.29
C ASP A 11 10.15 11.39 -9.50
N PRO A 12 9.71 12.56 -8.98
CA PRO A 12 8.33 13.01 -9.09
C PRO A 12 7.89 13.24 -10.54
N THR A 13 8.82 13.47 -11.48
CA THR A 13 8.51 13.64 -12.89
C THR A 13 8.13 12.32 -13.59
N THR A 14 8.50 11.19 -12.99
CA THR A 14 8.13 9.84 -13.45
C THR A 14 6.91 9.26 -12.73
N ALA A 15 6.25 10.04 -11.88
CA ALA A 15 5.06 9.63 -11.15
C ALA A 15 3.88 9.37 -12.10
N GLY A 16 3.67 8.10 -12.45
CA GLY A 16 2.53 7.63 -13.25
C GLY A 16 1.20 7.67 -12.49
N ALA A 17 0.11 7.36 -13.20
CA ALA A 17 -1.26 7.40 -12.67
C ALA A 17 -1.44 6.50 -11.42
N GLY A 18 -0.83 5.31 -11.40
CA GLY A 18 -0.98 4.39 -10.27
C GLY A 18 -0.44 4.92 -8.93
N LEU A 19 0.66 5.70 -8.97
CA LEU A 19 1.18 6.33 -7.75
C LEU A 19 0.27 7.47 -7.29
N LYS A 20 -0.22 8.30 -8.21
CA LYS A 20 -1.12 9.43 -7.92
C LYS A 20 -2.44 8.94 -7.31
N ASP A 21 -3.00 7.85 -7.84
CA ASP A 21 -4.22 7.24 -7.31
C ASP A 21 -4.01 6.67 -5.90
N ALA A 22 -2.89 5.98 -5.67
CA ALA A 22 -2.55 5.42 -4.37
C ALA A 22 -2.32 6.48 -3.29
N THR A 23 -1.80 7.66 -3.67
CA THR A 23 -1.52 8.77 -2.74
C THR A 23 -2.62 9.84 -2.70
N ARG A 24 -3.77 9.64 -3.38
CA ARG A 24 -4.86 10.63 -3.45
C ARG A 24 -5.34 11.08 -2.06
N ILE A 25 -5.34 10.18 -1.10
CA ILE A 25 -5.76 10.45 0.29
C ILE A 25 -4.88 11.51 0.98
N ALA A 26 -3.61 11.62 0.58
CA ALA A 26 -2.63 12.56 1.13
C ALA A 26 -2.85 14.02 0.67
N ALA A 27 -3.79 14.25 -0.26
CA ALA A 27 -4.18 15.60 -0.67
C ALA A 27 -5.24 16.23 0.25
N GLY A 28 -5.76 15.49 1.25
CA GLY A 28 -6.71 16.01 2.24
C GLY A 28 -6.03 16.74 3.40
N GLU A 29 -6.79 17.58 4.09
CA GLU A 29 -6.30 18.40 5.21
C GLU A 29 -5.81 17.54 6.39
N GLU A 30 -4.67 17.93 6.95
CA GLU A 30 -3.92 17.11 7.91
C GLU A 30 -4.65 16.95 9.24
N ASN A 31 -5.28 18.00 9.77
CA ASN A 31 -5.96 17.94 11.07
C ASN A 31 -7.20 17.03 11.03
N LEU A 32 -7.93 17.00 9.90
CA LEU A 32 -9.02 16.05 9.66
C LEU A 32 -8.50 14.61 9.74
N TRP A 33 -7.40 14.31 9.04
CA TRP A 33 -6.81 12.96 9.06
C TRP A 33 -6.28 12.57 10.42
N VAL A 34 -5.66 13.48 11.15
CA VAL A 34 -5.22 13.24 12.54
C VAL A 34 -6.41 12.84 13.41
N GLY A 35 -7.52 13.58 13.33
CA GLY A 35 -8.74 13.24 14.06
C GLY A 35 -9.27 11.84 13.72
N ILE A 36 -9.40 11.52 12.43
CA ILE A 36 -9.90 10.21 11.96
C ILE A 36 -8.98 9.07 12.41
N LEU A 37 -7.67 9.22 12.22
CA LEU A 37 -6.70 8.17 12.50
C LEU A 37 -6.57 7.91 14.01
N LEU A 38 -6.54 8.96 14.83
CA LEU A 38 -6.45 8.80 16.27
C LEU A 38 -7.76 8.25 16.87
N ALA A 39 -8.92 8.66 16.35
CA ALA A 39 -10.20 8.11 16.77
C ALA A 39 -10.33 6.60 16.49
N ASN A 40 -9.61 6.08 15.49
CA ASN A 40 -9.63 4.68 15.08
C ASN A 40 -8.28 3.96 15.28
N ALA A 41 -7.41 4.47 16.15
CA ALA A 41 -6.00 4.07 16.22
C ALA A 41 -5.78 2.55 16.38
N PRO A 42 -6.51 1.80 17.23
CA PRO A 42 -6.27 0.36 17.37
C PRO A 42 -6.47 -0.42 16.07
N HIS A 43 -7.52 -0.09 15.31
CA HIS A 43 -7.82 -0.73 14.03
C HIS A 43 -6.82 -0.31 12.94
N VAL A 44 -6.45 0.97 12.91
CA VAL A 44 -5.42 1.47 12.00
C VAL A 44 -4.09 0.77 12.25
N ILE A 45 -3.66 0.65 13.51
CA ILE A 45 -2.43 -0.04 13.90
C ILE A 45 -2.46 -1.52 13.47
N ALA A 46 -3.58 -2.21 13.67
CA ALA A 46 -3.72 -3.60 13.23
C ALA A 46 -3.58 -3.73 11.70
N GLY A 47 -4.21 -2.84 10.94
CA GLY A 47 -4.09 -2.79 9.49
C GLY A 47 -2.66 -2.49 9.02
N LEU A 48 -1.98 -1.54 9.67
CA LEU A 48 -0.59 -1.20 9.36
C LEU A 48 0.35 -2.40 9.58
N ARG A 49 0.21 -3.12 10.71
CA ARG A 49 1.01 -4.33 10.97
C ARG A 49 0.80 -5.41 9.92
N ALA A 50 -0.46 -5.63 9.50
CA ALA A 50 -0.74 -6.58 8.42
C ALA A 50 -0.08 -6.15 7.11
N ALA A 51 -0.12 -4.86 6.76
CA ALA A 51 0.53 -4.34 5.57
C ALA A 51 2.06 -4.46 5.63
N GLU A 52 2.68 -4.25 6.79
CA GLU A 52 4.11 -4.46 7.02
C GLU A 52 4.51 -5.92 6.78
N GLU A 53 3.73 -6.87 7.32
CA GLU A 53 3.98 -8.30 7.14
C GLU A 53 3.89 -8.72 5.67
N GLN A 54 2.84 -8.30 4.95
CA GLN A 54 2.68 -8.60 3.53
C GLN A 54 3.80 -8.00 2.68
N THR A 55 4.20 -6.77 2.99
CA THR A 55 5.34 -6.11 2.32
C THR A 55 6.64 -6.87 2.57
N ALA A 56 6.87 -7.33 3.80
CA ALA A 56 8.04 -8.11 4.16
C ALA A 56 8.06 -9.48 3.45
N GLN A 57 6.91 -10.13 3.27
CA GLN A 57 6.80 -11.39 2.52
C GLN A 57 7.17 -11.19 1.05
N LEU A 58 6.65 -10.15 0.40
CA LEU A 58 7.00 -9.84 -0.99
C LEU A 58 8.49 -9.53 -1.14
N ARG A 59 9.07 -8.71 -0.25
CA ARG A 59 10.51 -8.41 -0.25
C ARG A 59 11.34 -9.69 -0.17
N LYS A 60 11.05 -10.58 0.79
CA LYS A 60 11.78 -11.84 0.97
C LYS A 60 11.71 -12.74 -0.27
N ALA A 61 10.54 -12.83 -0.91
CA ALA A 61 10.38 -13.61 -2.14
C ALA A 61 11.24 -13.04 -3.29
N LEU A 62 11.30 -11.72 -3.43
CA LEU A 62 12.14 -11.04 -4.41
C LEU A 62 13.64 -11.23 -4.12
N GLU A 63 14.06 -11.06 -2.87
CA GLU A 63 15.45 -11.29 -2.42
C GLU A 63 15.92 -12.73 -2.69
N ALA A 64 15.01 -13.70 -2.55
CA ALA A 64 15.28 -15.12 -2.82
C ALA A 64 15.19 -15.51 -4.31
N GLY A 65 14.72 -14.62 -5.19
CA GLY A 65 14.44 -14.95 -6.59
C GLY A 65 13.30 -15.96 -6.77
N ASP A 66 12.40 -16.09 -5.79
CA ASP A 66 11.30 -17.05 -5.79
C ASP A 66 10.13 -16.56 -6.66
N ALA A 67 10.27 -16.79 -7.97
CA ALA A 67 9.29 -16.38 -8.96
C ALA A 67 7.89 -16.98 -8.72
N GLU A 68 7.81 -18.20 -8.16
CA GLU A 68 6.54 -18.85 -7.92
C GLU A 68 5.81 -18.21 -6.74
N LYS A 69 6.53 -17.90 -5.66
CA LYS A 69 5.94 -17.18 -4.53
C LYS A 69 5.48 -15.78 -4.93
N VAL A 70 6.26 -15.07 -5.74
CA VAL A 70 5.85 -13.76 -6.28
C VAL A 70 4.58 -13.88 -7.11
N ARG A 71 4.50 -14.87 -8.01
CA ARG A 71 3.31 -15.11 -8.83
C ARG A 71 2.08 -15.39 -7.96
N GLN A 72 2.23 -16.21 -6.92
CA GLN A 72 1.15 -16.51 -5.98
C GLN A 72 0.63 -15.23 -5.30
N LEU A 73 1.52 -14.43 -4.72
CA LEU A 73 1.15 -13.18 -4.02
C LEU A 73 0.40 -12.21 -4.96
N LEU A 74 0.85 -12.09 -6.21
CA LEU A 74 0.18 -11.25 -7.21
C LEU A 74 -1.19 -11.80 -7.64
N ALA A 75 -1.33 -13.12 -7.74
CA ALA A 75 -2.60 -13.76 -8.08
C ALA A 75 -3.64 -13.54 -6.97
N GLU A 76 -3.25 -13.68 -5.71
CA GLU A 76 -4.10 -13.40 -4.55
C GLU A 76 -4.56 -11.93 -4.54
N ALA A 77 -3.64 -10.99 -4.76
CA ALA A 77 -3.96 -9.57 -4.87
C ALA A 77 -4.93 -9.25 -6.02
N ARG A 78 -4.78 -9.92 -7.18
CA ARG A 78 -5.70 -9.78 -8.32
C ARG A 78 -7.11 -10.25 -7.96
N VAL A 79 -7.25 -11.39 -7.30
CA VAL A 79 -8.55 -11.93 -6.89
C VAL A 79 -9.27 -10.96 -5.95
N LEU A 80 -8.54 -10.41 -4.97
CA LEU A 80 -9.07 -9.39 -4.06
C LEU A 80 -9.51 -8.12 -4.81
N ARG A 81 -8.69 -7.62 -5.74
CA ARG A 81 -9.05 -6.44 -6.55
C ARG A 81 -10.36 -6.66 -7.32
N GLN A 82 -10.53 -7.85 -7.90
CA GLN A 82 -11.72 -8.23 -8.66
C GLN A 82 -12.97 -8.43 -7.79
N SER A 83 -12.82 -8.75 -6.49
CA SER A 83 -14.00 -8.82 -5.61
C SER A 83 -14.53 -7.42 -5.28
N LEU A 84 -13.66 -6.41 -5.20
CA LEU A 84 -14.08 -5.02 -4.95
C LEU A 84 -14.91 -4.44 -6.10
N ASP A 85 -14.60 -4.80 -7.35
CA ASP A 85 -15.36 -4.34 -8.53
C ASP A 85 -16.72 -5.04 -8.69
N ARG A 86 -16.91 -6.19 -8.04
CA ARG A 86 -18.15 -6.98 -8.12
C ARG A 86 -19.19 -6.60 -7.07
N GLN A 87 -18.85 -5.77 -6.10
CA GLN A 87 -19.77 -5.31 -5.05
C GLN A 87 -20.58 -4.07 -5.45
N VAL A 88 -20.90 -3.92 -6.73
CA VAL A 88 -21.77 -2.86 -7.26
C VAL A 88 -23.12 -3.42 -7.64
#